data_AF-A0A537HDT1-F1
#
_entry.id   AF-A0A537HDT1-F1
#
_cell.length_a   1.000
_cell.length_b   1.000
_cell.length_c   1.000
_cell.angle_alpha   90.00
_cell.angle_beta   90.00
_cell.angle_gamma   90.00
#
_symmetry.space_group_name_H-M   'P 1'
#
loop_
_entity.id
_entity.type
_entity.pdbx_description
1 polymer ?
#
loop_
_entity_poly.entity_id
_entity_poly.type
_entity_poly.pdbx_seq_one_letter_code
_entity_poly.pdbx_strand_id
1 'polypeptide(L)'
;MSLNLRKLGVAPLPVAAILTLAFAVFGIGEELIYQSVLLEILLNVFLVLAVSIIVARVSVKSFLSTGSLNVLLLGTAVLAFGTMATLGGAVSSIDVSKGIAVYSFGALTAGSLHLASAILTYRGSPRRNARLKLRAGACYLGTVTFLTTLSILAIESLLPASFGQTGSIAQRAAAATTVSLFTISAILFSRVYLRSHNPILYWYSLALWATAVGFLSFFATKGNGDPLLWTGIASVCVGSVYFLFSILAVPNSRSDRKPPEQVS
;
A
#
# COMPACT_ATOMS: atom_id res chain seq x y z
N MET A 1 -13.12 -14.34 13.12
CA MET A 1 -12.18 -14.85 12.10
C MET A 1 -11.28 -15.89 12.74
N SER A 2 -11.25 -17.12 12.23
CA SER A 2 -10.60 -18.26 12.90
C SER A 2 -9.07 -18.12 12.96
N LEU A 3 -8.43 -18.78 13.93
CA LEU A 3 -6.98 -18.80 14.10
C LEU A 3 -6.23 -19.32 12.85
N ASN A 4 -6.87 -20.24 12.11
CA ASN A 4 -6.31 -20.85 10.89
C ASN A 4 -6.18 -19.84 9.75
N LEU A 5 -7.15 -18.93 9.60
CA LEU A 5 -7.09 -17.86 8.59
C LEU A 5 -5.93 -16.89 8.84
N ARG A 6 -5.61 -16.60 10.11
CA ARG A 6 -4.45 -15.75 10.45
C ARG A 6 -3.14 -16.45 10.08
N LYS A 7 -2.96 -17.71 10.49
CA LYS A 7 -1.76 -18.48 10.13
C LYS A 7 -1.55 -18.57 8.61
N LEU A 8 -2.62 -18.78 7.85
CA LEU A 8 -2.58 -18.79 6.38
C LEU A 8 -2.18 -17.43 5.80
N GLY A 9 -2.65 -16.33 6.39
CA GLY A 9 -2.32 -14.96 5.94
C GLY A 9 -0.84 -14.58 6.11
N VAL A 10 -0.06 -15.28 6.92
CA VAL A 10 1.39 -15.01 6.99
C VAL A 10 2.14 -15.66 5.84
N ALA A 11 1.67 -16.79 5.31
CA ALA A 11 2.40 -17.64 4.38
C ALA A 11 2.89 -16.95 3.08
N PRO A 12 2.15 -16.01 2.47
CA PRO A 12 2.63 -15.33 1.26
C PRO A 12 3.89 -14.47 1.48
N LEU A 13 4.12 -13.96 2.70
CA LEU A 13 5.28 -13.09 2.98
C LEU A 13 6.63 -13.82 2.84
N PRO A 14 6.89 -14.95 3.53
CA PRO A 14 8.15 -15.67 3.36
C PRO A 14 8.29 -16.22 1.94
N VAL A 15 7.20 -16.65 1.29
CA VAL A 15 7.26 -17.10 -0.11
C VAL A 15 7.74 -15.99 -1.03
N ALA A 16 7.13 -14.80 -0.96
CA ALA A 16 7.54 -13.66 -1.78
C ALA A 16 8.98 -13.19 -1.48
N ALA A 17 9.38 -13.21 -0.19
CA ALA A 17 10.74 -12.87 0.20
C ALA A 17 11.78 -13.88 -0.33
N ILE A 18 11.47 -15.19 -0.26
CA ILE A 18 12.31 -16.26 -0.79
C ILE A 18 12.41 -16.14 -2.31
N LEU A 19 11.31 -15.92 -3.03
CA LEU A 19 11.33 -15.73 -4.48
C LEU A 19 12.15 -14.49 -4.87
N THR A 20 11.99 -13.39 -4.14
CA THR A 20 12.79 -12.18 -4.35
C THR A 20 14.28 -12.48 -4.17
N LEU A 21 14.67 -13.20 -3.11
CA LEU A 21 16.06 -13.59 -2.88
C LEU A 21 16.57 -14.55 -3.97
N ALA A 22 15.76 -15.55 -4.33
CA ALA A 22 16.05 -16.55 -5.36
C ALA A 22 16.40 -15.88 -6.70
N PHE A 23 15.54 -14.96 -7.17
CA PHE A 23 15.73 -14.27 -8.44
C PHE A 23 16.83 -13.21 -8.37
N ALA A 24 16.90 -12.43 -7.28
CA ALA A 24 17.86 -11.33 -7.17
C ALA A 24 19.31 -11.79 -6.96
N VAL A 25 19.53 -12.84 -6.15
CA VAL A 25 20.88 -13.27 -5.73
C VAL A 25 21.39 -14.43 -6.57
N PHE A 26 20.53 -15.38 -6.92
CA PHE A 26 20.95 -16.60 -7.62
C PHE A 26 20.70 -16.53 -9.14
N GLY A 27 20.13 -15.44 -9.65
CA GLY A 27 19.89 -15.25 -11.08
C GLY A 27 18.92 -16.26 -11.69
N ILE A 28 18.06 -16.87 -10.87
CA ILE A 28 17.09 -17.87 -11.35
C ILE A 28 16.10 -17.18 -12.30
N GLY A 29 15.96 -17.69 -13.52
CA GLY A 29 14.98 -17.19 -14.48
C GLY A 29 15.32 -15.83 -15.10
N GLU A 30 16.59 -15.42 -15.13
CA GLU A 30 17.01 -14.16 -15.80
C GLU A 30 16.62 -14.08 -17.28
N GLU A 31 16.47 -15.22 -17.95
CA GLU A 31 16.00 -15.30 -19.34
C GLU A 31 14.48 -15.25 -19.48
N LEU A 32 13.73 -15.41 -18.38
CA LEU A 32 12.27 -15.41 -18.39
C LEU A 32 11.75 -13.98 -18.43
N ILE A 33 11.30 -13.55 -19.61
CA ILE A 33 10.66 -12.26 -19.81
C ILE A 33 9.20 -12.49 -20.15
N TYR A 34 8.30 -12.06 -19.26
CA TYR A 34 6.87 -12.07 -19.50
C TYR A 34 6.33 -10.63 -19.43
N GLN A 35 6.09 -10.02 -20.58
CA GLN A 35 5.52 -8.67 -20.64
C GLN A 35 4.03 -8.77 -20.96
N SER A 36 3.18 -8.29 -20.05
CA SER A 36 1.73 -8.31 -20.25
C SER A 36 1.08 -7.04 -19.72
N VAL A 37 0.95 -6.05 -20.60
CA VAL A 37 0.30 -4.75 -20.32
C VAL A 37 -1.14 -4.95 -19.84
N LEU A 38 -1.89 -5.85 -20.48
CA LEU A 38 -3.28 -6.13 -20.10
C LEU A 38 -3.36 -6.65 -18.66
N LEU A 39 -2.52 -7.63 -18.30
CA LEU A 39 -2.54 -8.20 -16.96
C LEU A 39 -2.19 -7.16 -15.90
N GLU A 40 -1.17 -6.33 -16.14
CA GLU A 40 -0.79 -5.26 -15.22
C GLU A 40 -1.91 -4.24 -15.04
N ILE A 41 -2.58 -3.82 -16.12
CA ILE A 41 -3.74 -2.92 -16.05
C ILE A 41 -4.87 -3.57 -15.25
N LEU A 42 -5.18 -4.85 -15.50
CA LEU A 42 -6.25 -5.54 -14.79
C LEU A 42 -5.97 -5.60 -13.28
N LEU A 43 -4.75 -5.94 -12.88
CA LEU A 43 -4.36 -6.01 -11.48
C LEU A 43 -4.39 -4.63 -10.82
N ASN A 44 -3.85 -3.60 -11.48
CA ASN A 44 -3.83 -2.24 -10.92
C ASN A 44 -5.24 -1.64 -10.80
N VAL A 45 -6.09 -1.79 -11.82
CA VAL A 45 -7.44 -1.21 -11.82
C VAL A 45 -8.39 -1.99 -10.90
N PHE A 46 -8.54 -3.30 -11.14
CA PHE A 46 -9.60 -4.09 -10.51
C PHE A 46 -9.24 -4.60 -9.12
N LEU A 47 -7.95 -4.70 -8.79
CA LEU A 47 -7.52 -5.10 -7.46
C LEU A 47 -6.98 -3.91 -6.67
N VAL A 48 -5.87 -3.31 -7.10
CA VAL A 48 -5.18 -2.28 -6.29
C VAL A 48 -6.06 -1.04 -6.11
N LEU A 49 -6.47 -0.39 -7.20
CA LEU A 49 -7.28 0.83 -7.16
C LEU A 49 -8.66 0.60 -6.56
N ALA A 50 -9.35 -0.49 -6.95
CA ALA A 50 -10.65 -0.82 -6.41
C ALA A 50 -10.62 -0.99 -4.88
N VAL A 51 -9.65 -1.75 -4.36
CA VAL A 51 -9.45 -1.89 -2.91
C VAL A 51 -9.10 -0.54 -2.29
N SER A 52 -8.21 0.23 -2.90
CA SER A 52 -7.82 1.55 -2.40
C SER A 52 -9.01 2.49 -2.23
N ILE A 53 -9.95 2.51 -3.18
CA ILE A 53 -11.18 3.29 -3.10
C ILE A 53 -12.05 2.81 -1.94
N ILE A 54 -12.21 1.49 -1.76
CA ILE A 54 -12.98 0.92 -0.65
C ILE A 54 -12.37 1.31 0.70
N VAL A 55 -11.06 1.13 0.87
CA VAL A 55 -10.34 1.45 2.10
C VAL A 55 -10.41 2.95 2.40
N ALA A 56 -10.23 3.81 1.39
CA ALA A 56 -10.35 5.25 1.54
C ALA A 56 -11.76 5.67 1.98
N ARG A 57 -12.80 5.09 1.36
CA ARG A 57 -14.21 5.36 1.73
C ARG A 57 -14.52 4.97 3.17
N VAL A 58 -14.07 3.80 3.62
CA VAL A 58 -14.27 3.39 5.02
C VAL A 58 -13.45 4.26 5.97
N SER A 59 -12.21 4.59 5.60
CA SER A 59 -11.33 5.43 6.40
C SER A 59 -11.90 6.83 6.59
N VAL A 60 -12.42 7.47 5.54
CA VAL A 60 -13.03 8.80 5.68
C VAL A 60 -14.29 8.76 6.52
N LYS A 61 -15.15 7.74 6.36
CA LYS A 61 -16.34 7.56 7.19
C LYS A 61 -15.96 7.39 8.67
N SER A 62 -14.96 6.57 8.95
CA SER A 62 -14.43 6.36 10.30
C SER A 62 -13.83 7.65 10.87
N PHE A 63 -13.07 8.40 10.07
CA PHE A 63 -12.54 9.71 10.49
C PHE A 63 -13.64 10.72 10.81
N LEU A 64 -14.69 10.81 10.00
CA LEU A 64 -15.83 11.70 10.25
C LEU A 64 -16.59 11.33 11.54
N SER A 65 -16.56 10.06 11.94
CA SER A 65 -17.19 9.57 13.18
C SER A 65 -16.30 9.69 14.41
N THR A 66 -14.98 9.55 14.27
CA THR A 66 -14.04 9.40 15.41
C THR A 66 -13.08 10.59 15.57
N GLY A 67 -12.94 11.40 14.52
CA GLY A 67 -11.94 12.46 14.46
C GLY A 67 -10.49 11.98 14.35
N SER A 68 -10.26 10.68 14.15
CA SER A 68 -8.93 10.07 14.29
C SER A 68 -8.03 10.32 13.08
N LEU A 69 -6.99 11.16 13.24
CA LEU A 69 -6.10 11.52 12.13
C LEU A 69 -5.31 10.35 11.54
N ASN A 70 -4.92 9.36 12.35
CA ASN A 70 -4.23 8.18 11.82
C ASN A 70 -5.07 7.45 10.77
N VAL A 71 -6.38 7.30 10.99
CA VAL A 71 -7.30 6.62 10.05
C VAL A 71 -7.46 7.45 8.77
N LEU A 72 -7.53 8.78 8.87
CA LEU A 72 -7.57 9.65 7.70
C LEU A 72 -6.31 9.47 6.84
N LEU A 73 -5.11 9.61 7.43
CA LEU A 73 -3.84 9.45 6.73
C LEU A 73 -3.67 8.05 6.14
N LEU A 74 -4.15 7.04 6.84
CA LEU A 74 -4.15 5.64 6.40
C LEU A 74 -4.94 5.48 5.09
N GLY A 75 -6.19 5.93 5.06
CA GLY A 75 -7.02 5.86 3.86
C GLY A 75 -6.44 6.68 2.70
N THR A 76 -5.91 7.88 2.99
CA THR A 76 -5.26 8.73 1.99
C THR A 76 -4.01 8.05 1.41
N ALA A 77 -3.22 7.36 2.23
CA ALA A 77 -2.03 6.63 1.77
C ALA A 77 -2.38 5.49 0.81
N VAL A 78 -3.38 4.67 1.15
CA VAL A 78 -3.82 3.57 0.29
C VAL A 78 -4.41 4.10 -1.03
N LEU A 79 -5.16 5.21 -0.99
CA LEU A 79 -5.68 5.86 -2.20
C LEU A 79 -4.56 6.40 -3.08
N ALA A 80 -3.64 7.16 -2.50
CA ALA A 80 -2.47 7.72 -3.19
C ALA A 80 -1.69 6.64 -3.93
N PHE A 81 -1.43 5.51 -3.27
CA PHE A 81 -0.74 4.40 -3.89
C PHE A 81 -1.56 3.80 -5.04
N GLY A 82 -2.83 3.45 -4.83
CA GLY A 82 -3.64 2.80 -5.85
C GLY A 82 -3.86 3.66 -7.11
N THR A 83 -4.04 4.97 -6.95
CA THR A 83 -4.16 5.89 -8.09
C THR A 83 -2.86 5.96 -8.88
N MET A 84 -1.72 6.03 -8.20
CA MET A 84 -0.42 6.21 -8.85
C MET A 84 0.15 4.91 -9.39
N ALA A 85 -0.19 3.76 -8.78
CA ALA A 85 0.14 2.45 -9.32
C ALA A 85 -0.58 2.23 -10.66
N THR A 86 -1.87 2.58 -10.71
CA THR A 86 -2.67 2.50 -11.94
C THR A 86 -2.18 3.47 -13.01
N LEU A 87 -1.96 4.74 -12.65
CA LEU A 87 -1.47 5.73 -13.59
C LEU A 87 -0.04 5.40 -14.07
N GLY A 88 0.84 4.99 -13.15
CA GLY A 88 2.21 4.57 -13.46
C GLY A 88 2.24 3.40 -14.43
N GLY A 89 1.48 2.33 -14.18
CA GLY A 89 1.37 1.19 -15.09
C GLY A 89 0.79 1.58 -16.46
N ALA A 90 -0.23 2.44 -16.49
CA ALA A 90 -0.78 2.96 -17.75
C ALA A 90 0.26 3.77 -18.54
N VAL A 91 1.00 4.67 -17.88
CA VAL A 91 2.08 5.44 -18.52
C VAL A 91 3.22 4.52 -18.98
N SER A 92 3.57 3.49 -18.20
CA SER A 92 4.60 2.51 -18.55
C SER A 92 4.29 1.72 -19.82
N SER A 93 3.01 1.60 -20.21
CA SER A 93 2.61 1.00 -21.49
C SER A 93 3.00 1.84 -22.72
N ILE A 94 3.26 3.14 -22.52
CA ILE A 94 3.67 4.09 -23.55
C ILE A 94 5.18 4.39 -23.40
N ASP A 95 5.60 4.71 -22.19
CA ASP A 95 6.99 5.02 -21.82
C ASP A 95 7.29 4.46 -20.43
N VAL A 96 8.07 3.38 -20.41
CA VAL A 96 8.44 2.64 -19.19
C VAL A 96 9.12 3.54 -18.17
N SER A 97 10.01 4.44 -18.59
CA SER A 97 10.77 5.29 -17.67
C SER A 97 9.86 6.31 -16.99
N LYS A 98 8.98 6.96 -17.76
CA LYS A 98 8.00 7.91 -17.21
C LYS A 98 7.04 7.21 -16.25
N GLY A 99 6.58 6.01 -16.59
CA GLY A 99 5.69 5.25 -15.72
C GLY A 99 6.35 4.80 -14.41
N ILE A 100 7.62 4.37 -14.45
CA ILE A 100 8.42 4.09 -13.24
C ILE A 100 8.53 5.33 -12.34
N ALA A 101 8.76 6.51 -12.93
CA ALA A 101 8.85 7.75 -12.17
C ALA A 101 7.51 8.08 -11.47
N VAL A 102 6.40 8.05 -12.22
CA VAL A 102 5.04 8.25 -11.68
C VAL A 102 4.75 7.28 -10.54
N TYR A 103 5.00 5.99 -10.77
CA TYR A 103 4.80 4.94 -9.76
C TYR A 103 5.62 5.21 -8.48
N SER A 104 6.90 5.57 -8.65
CA SER A 104 7.83 5.84 -7.54
C SER A 104 7.41 7.03 -6.68
N PHE A 105 6.94 8.13 -7.29
CA PHE A 105 6.43 9.28 -6.54
C PHE A 105 5.17 8.95 -5.75
N GLY A 106 4.26 8.16 -6.34
CA GLY A 106 3.09 7.65 -5.64
C GLY A 106 3.46 6.79 -4.45
N ALA A 107 4.42 5.89 -4.64
CA ALA A 107 4.92 5.00 -3.60
C ALA A 107 5.59 5.74 -2.44
N LEU A 108 6.45 6.72 -2.72
CA LEU A 108 7.08 7.56 -1.70
C LEU A 108 6.05 8.36 -0.90
N THR A 109 5.05 8.94 -1.59
CA THR A 109 3.96 9.68 -0.95
C THR A 109 3.13 8.78 -0.05
N ALA A 110 2.73 7.62 -0.55
CA ALA A 110 1.97 6.63 0.21
C ALA A 110 2.76 6.10 1.42
N GLY A 111 4.02 5.73 1.24
CA GLY A 111 4.91 5.29 2.32
C GLY A 111 5.06 6.36 3.41
N SER A 112 5.18 7.63 3.03
CA SER A 112 5.28 8.75 3.98
C SER A 112 3.99 8.93 4.79
N LEU A 113 2.83 8.86 4.12
CA LEU A 113 1.53 8.94 4.78
C LEU A 113 1.25 7.72 5.68
N HIS A 114 1.66 6.52 5.26
CA HIS A 114 1.62 5.32 6.11
C HIS A 114 2.50 5.46 7.34
N LEU A 115 3.72 5.99 7.20
CA LEU A 115 4.61 6.19 8.33
C LEU A 115 4.04 7.21 9.30
N ALA A 116 3.51 8.33 8.80
CA ALA A 116 2.83 9.31 9.63
C ALA A 116 1.63 8.69 10.37
N SER A 117 0.81 7.91 9.67
CA SER A 117 -0.32 7.17 10.29
C SER A 117 0.16 6.16 11.34
N ALA A 118 1.24 5.44 11.07
CA ALA A 118 1.81 4.44 11.97
C ALA A 118 2.37 5.08 13.24
N ILE A 119 3.08 6.22 13.11
CA ILE A 119 3.58 7.01 14.24
C ILE A 119 2.43 7.48 15.12
N LEU A 120 1.37 8.04 14.52
CA LEU A 120 0.18 8.46 15.26
C LEU A 120 -0.54 7.29 15.92
N THR A 121 -0.61 6.13 15.26
CA THR A 121 -1.20 4.92 15.84
C THR A 121 -0.39 4.42 17.03
N TYR A 122 0.95 4.47 16.94
CA TYR A 122 1.84 4.03 18.01
C TYR A 122 1.86 4.98 19.21
N ARG A 123 1.81 6.30 18.98
CA ARG A 123 1.85 7.33 20.04
C ARG A 123 0.48 7.67 20.64
N GLY A 124 -0.60 7.24 20.00
CA GLY A 124 -1.96 7.68 20.31
C GLY A 124 -2.40 8.81 19.37
N SER A 125 -3.38 8.52 18.53
CA SER A 125 -3.81 9.46 17.49
C SER A 125 -4.62 10.59 18.12
N PRO A 126 -4.31 11.86 17.81
CA PRO A 126 -5.14 12.97 18.24
C PRO A 126 -6.54 12.85 17.61
N ARG A 127 -7.55 13.12 18.42
CA ARG A 127 -8.94 13.22 17.97
C ARG A 127 -9.28 14.68 17.66
N ARG A 128 -9.86 14.91 16.49
CA ARG A 128 -10.36 16.22 16.07
C ARG A 128 -11.88 16.23 16.23
N ASN A 129 -12.42 17.35 16.68
CA ASN A 129 -13.88 17.48 16.89
C ASN A 129 -14.50 18.54 15.99
N ALA A 130 -13.69 19.34 15.29
CA ALA A 130 -14.15 20.47 14.48
C ALA A 130 -13.62 20.39 13.04
N ARG A 131 -14.46 20.86 12.10
CA ARG A 131 -14.17 20.98 10.66
C ARG A 131 -13.73 19.66 10.02
N LEU A 132 -14.31 18.53 10.44
CA LEU A 132 -13.90 17.19 9.98
C LEU A 132 -14.06 17.04 8.47
N LYS A 133 -15.20 17.45 7.89
CA LYS A 133 -15.42 17.41 6.43
C LYS A 133 -14.37 18.21 5.66
N LEU A 134 -14.05 19.42 6.14
CA LEU A 134 -13.02 20.27 5.52
C LEU A 134 -11.63 19.62 5.61
N ARG A 135 -11.26 19.06 6.76
CA ARG A 135 -9.96 18.37 6.94
C ARG A 135 -9.84 17.13 6.06
N ALA A 136 -10.91 16.34 5.98
CA ALA A 136 -10.96 15.17 5.09
C ALA A 136 -10.83 15.61 3.63
N GLY A 137 -11.63 16.59 3.21
CA GLY A 137 -11.58 17.14 1.85
C GLY A 137 -10.20 17.70 1.50
N ALA A 138 -9.62 18.53 2.38
CA ALA A 138 -8.29 19.08 2.19
C ALA A 138 -7.21 17.99 2.10
N CYS A 139 -7.29 16.94 2.93
CA CYS A 139 -6.33 15.84 2.89
C CYS A 139 -6.42 15.05 1.58
N TYR A 140 -7.61 14.59 1.20
CA TYR A 140 -7.77 13.78 -0.01
C TYR A 140 -7.54 14.59 -1.28
N LEU A 141 -8.17 15.76 -1.40
CA LEU A 141 -8.02 16.62 -2.56
C LEU A 141 -6.60 17.15 -2.67
N GLY A 142 -5.99 17.58 -1.55
CA GLY A 142 -4.60 18.03 -1.54
C GLY A 142 -3.63 16.95 -2.00
N THR A 143 -3.80 15.70 -1.54
CA THR A 143 -2.98 14.58 -2.00
C THR A 143 -3.20 14.27 -3.48
N VAL A 144 -4.45 14.23 -3.95
CA VAL A 144 -4.74 14.01 -5.37
C VAL A 144 -4.13 15.11 -6.24
N THR A 145 -4.36 16.38 -5.91
CA THR A 145 -3.77 17.52 -6.63
C THR A 145 -2.24 17.44 -6.65
N PHE A 146 -1.61 17.18 -5.50
CA PHE A 146 -0.16 17.04 -5.42
C PHE A 146 0.37 15.93 -6.34
N LEU A 147 -0.27 14.76 -6.32
CA LEU A 147 0.12 13.61 -7.13
C LEU A 147 -0.14 13.82 -8.62
N THR A 148 -1.25 14.46 -9.00
CA THR A 148 -1.52 14.84 -10.38
C THR A 148 -0.44 15.79 -10.89
N THR A 149 -0.07 16.82 -10.11
CA THR A 149 1.01 17.74 -10.47
C THR A 149 2.34 17.00 -10.65
N LEU A 150 2.72 16.14 -9.70
CA LEU A 150 3.95 15.33 -9.83
C LEU A 150 3.91 14.42 -11.05
N SER A 151 2.76 13.84 -11.38
CA SER A 151 2.60 12.99 -12.56
C SER A 151 2.82 13.77 -13.84
N ILE A 152 2.23 14.97 -13.95
CA ILE A 152 2.44 15.85 -15.11
C ILE A 152 3.91 16.22 -15.23
N LEU A 153 4.55 16.65 -14.13
CA LEU A 153 5.98 17.00 -14.15
C LEU A 153 6.87 15.81 -14.57
N ALA A 154 6.53 14.59 -14.15
CA ALA A 154 7.24 13.38 -14.56
C ALA A 154 7.04 13.07 -16.06
N ILE A 155 5.81 13.19 -16.57
CA ILE A 155 5.47 12.88 -17.96
C ILE A 155 6.08 13.90 -18.92
N GLU A 156 6.05 15.18 -18.55
CA GLU A 156 6.64 16.30 -19.32
C GLU A 156 8.18 16.36 -19.17
N SER A 157 8.80 15.38 -18.49
CA SER A 157 10.26 15.31 -18.31
C SER A 157 10.86 16.54 -17.61
N LEU A 158 10.05 17.21 -16.78
CA LEU A 158 10.46 18.35 -15.95
C LEU A 158 11.11 17.90 -14.65
N LEU A 159 11.00 16.61 -14.30
CA LEU A 159 11.75 15.97 -13.23
C LEU A 159 13.00 15.27 -13.78
N PRO A 160 14.06 15.10 -12.98
CA PRO A 160 15.26 14.41 -13.44
C PRO A 160 14.94 12.99 -13.97
N ALA A 161 15.33 12.70 -15.21
CA ALA A 161 15.06 11.43 -15.87
C ALA A 161 15.60 10.21 -15.09
N SER A 162 16.61 10.42 -14.25
CA SER A 162 17.16 9.40 -13.37
C SER A 162 16.10 8.77 -12.44
N PHE A 163 15.03 9.47 -12.06
CA PHE A 163 13.96 8.85 -11.25
C PHE A 163 13.21 7.71 -11.97
N GLY A 164 13.11 7.78 -13.29
CA GLY A 164 12.44 6.79 -14.12
C GLY A 164 13.37 5.75 -14.74
N GLN A 165 14.67 6.07 -14.84
CA GLN A 165 15.65 5.21 -15.46
C GLN A 165 15.96 3.99 -14.58
N THR A 166 15.60 2.80 -15.07
CA THR A 166 15.91 1.52 -14.41
C THR A 166 17.41 1.39 -14.13
N GLY A 167 17.76 1.02 -12.91
CA GLY A 167 19.14 0.84 -12.47
C GLY A 167 19.87 2.12 -12.05
N SER A 168 19.27 3.30 -12.25
CA SER A 168 19.90 4.55 -11.81
C SER A 168 19.98 4.65 -10.28
N ILE A 169 20.90 5.47 -9.78
CA ILE A 169 21.04 5.74 -8.34
C ILE A 169 19.77 6.37 -7.77
N ALA A 170 19.12 7.29 -8.50
CA ALA A 170 17.93 7.98 -8.03
C ALA A 170 16.73 7.03 -7.92
N GLN A 171 16.52 6.18 -8.93
CA GLN A 171 15.46 5.17 -8.93
C GLN A 171 15.67 4.15 -7.80
N ARG A 172 16.90 3.67 -7.61
CA ARG A 172 17.26 2.76 -6.49
C ARG A 172 17.09 3.42 -5.13
N ALA A 173 17.48 4.68 -4.97
CA ALA A 173 17.31 5.43 -3.73
C ALA A 173 15.83 5.64 -3.40
N ALA A 174 15.00 5.96 -4.40
CA ALA A 174 13.55 6.09 -4.23
C ALA A 174 12.91 4.75 -3.81
N ALA A 175 13.30 3.65 -4.44
CA ALA A 175 12.83 2.31 -4.08
C ALA A 175 13.28 1.91 -2.66
N ALA A 176 14.56 2.11 -2.30
CA ALA A 176 15.08 1.81 -0.97
C ALA A 176 14.40 2.65 0.14
N THR A 177 14.14 3.93 -0.15
CA THR A 177 13.39 4.81 0.75
C THR A 177 11.96 4.29 0.93
N THR A 178 11.32 3.88 -0.16
CA THR A 178 9.97 3.30 -0.13
C THR A 178 9.92 2.02 0.71
N VAL A 179 10.85 1.08 0.48
CA VAL A 179 10.99 -0.15 1.30
C VAL A 179 11.12 0.22 2.78
N SER A 180 11.97 1.20 3.11
CA SER A 180 12.20 1.64 4.48
C SER A 180 10.92 2.22 5.11
N LEU A 181 10.21 3.10 4.40
CA LEU A 181 8.96 3.71 4.87
C LEU A 181 7.89 2.65 5.16
N PHE A 182 7.66 1.71 4.25
CA PHE A 182 6.69 0.64 4.44
C PHE A 182 7.12 -0.33 5.55
N THR A 183 8.40 -0.69 5.63
CA THR A 183 8.93 -1.59 6.68
C THR A 183 8.79 -0.98 8.07
N ILE A 184 9.19 0.29 8.25
CA ILE A 184 9.05 0.98 9.54
C ILE A 184 7.56 1.08 9.91
N SER A 185 6.70 1.42 8.95
CA SER A 185 5.25 1.46 9.16
C SER A 185 4.72 0.09 9.61
N ALA A 186 5.13 -0.98 8.93
CA ALA A 186 4.72 -2.36 9.23
C ALA A 186 5.16 -2.78 10.63
N ILE A 187 6.40 -2.46 11.03
CA ILE A 187 6.92 -2.73 12.38
C ILE A 187 6.10 -1.99 13.43
N LEU A 188 5.82 -0.70 13.24
CA LEU A 188 5.04 0.10 14.20
C LEU A 188 3.62 -0.45 14.35
N PHE A 189 2.91 -0.72 13.25
CA PHE A 189 1.58 -1.33 13.29
C PHE A 189 1.60 -2.73 13.92
N SER A 190 2.61 -3.55 13.61
CA SER A 190 2.80 -4.88 14.23
C SER A 190 2.98 -4.77 15.74
N ARG A 191 3.78 -3.81 16.22
CA ARG A 191 3.96 -3.58 17.67
C ARG A 191 2.67 -3.19 18.37
N VAL A 192 1.85 -2.33 17.75
CA VAL A 192 0.54 -1.97 18.32
C VAL A 192 -0.42 -3.16 18.28
N TYR A 193 -0.38 -3.97 17.22
CA TYR A 193 -1.14 -5.22 17.16
C TYR A 193 -0.75 -6.18 18.30
N LEU A 194 0.55 -6.41 18.52
CA LEU A 194 1.02 -7.32 19.58
C LEU A 194 0.56 -6.90 20.99
N ARG A 195 0.32 -5.59 21.21
CA ARG A 195 -0.21 -5.07 22.48
C ARG A 195 -1.74 -5.12 22.58
N SER A 196 -2.44 -4.89 21.47
CA SER A 196 -3.90 -4.72 21.45
C SER A 196 -4.67 -5.95 20.99
N HIS A 197 -4.00 -6.90 20.35
CA HIS A 197 -4.59 -8.05 19.64
C HIS A 197 -5.70 -7.69 18.63
N ASN A 198 -5.75 -6.42 18.19
CA ASN A 198 -6.80 -5.94 17.30
C ASN A 198 -6.65 -6.56 15.88
N PRO A 199 -7.67 -7.28 15.37
CA PRO A 199 -7.58 -7.95 14.08
C PRO A 199 -7.42 -6.99 12.90
N ILE A 200 -7.88 -5.74 13.00
CA ILE A 200 -7.68 -4.72 11.95
C ILE A 200 -6.19 -4.45 11.78
N LEU A 201 -5.48 -4.21 12.90
CA LEU A 201 -4.04 -3.90 12.87
C LEU A 201 -3.22 -5.10 12.40
N TYR A 202 -3.68 -6.32 12.67
CA TYR A 202 -3.05 -7.54 12.16
C TYR A 202 -3.01 -7.54 10.62
N TRP A 203 -4.17 -7.51 9.98
CA TRP A 203 -4.27 -7.52 8.51
C TRP A 203 -3.61 -6.30 7.89
N TYR A 204 -3.74 -5.14 8.54
CA TYR A 204 -3.09 -3.92 8.08
C TYR A 204 -1.57 -4.02 8.11
N SER A 205 -0.99 -4.60 9.18
CA SER A 205 0.45 -4.78 9.27
C SER A 205 0.98 -5.78 8.23
N LEU A 206 0.24 -6.87 7.97
CA LEU A 206 0.58 -7.81 6.89
C LEU A 206 0.53 -7.17 5.51
N ALA A 207 -0.44 -6.29 5.27
CA ALA A 207 -0.52 -5.54 4.02
C ALA A 207 0.73 -4.70 3.78
N LEU A 208 1.18 -3.97 4.82
CA LEU A 208 2.41 -3.16 4.73
C LEU A 208 3.66 -4.01 4.56
N TRP A 209 3.77 -5.17 5.21
CA TRP A 209 4.86 -6.12 4.99
C TRP A 209 4.88 -6.65 3.55
N ALA A 210 3.72 -7.04 3.01
CA ALA A 210 3.61 -7.53 1.64
C ALA A 210 4.02 -6.45 0.64
N THR A 211 3.56 -5.21 0.84
CA THR A 211 3.98 -4.07 0.01
C THR A 211 5.48 -3.79 0.14
N ALA A 212 6.05 -3.87 1.34
CA ALA A 212 7.50 -3.69 1.55
C ALA A 212 8.32 -4.74 0.80
N VAL A 213 7.91 -6.01 0.85
CA VAL A 213 8.53 -7.09 0.07
C VAL A 213 8.38 -6.82 -1.43
N GLY A 214 7.22 -6.35 -1.88
CA GLY A 214 7.02 -6.02 -3.29
C GLY A 214 7.97 -4.94 -3.80
N PHE A 215 8.19 -3.88 -3.00
CA PHE A 215 9.17 -2.85 -3.32
C PHE A 215 10.62 -3.34 -3.24
N LEU A 216 10.91 -4.34 -2.42
CA LEU A 216 12.21 -4.99 -2.42
C LEU A 216 12.45 -5.75 -3.74
N SER A 217 11.42 -6.41 -4.28
CA SER A 217 11.51 -7.04 -5.61
C SER A 217 11.69 -5.99 -6.72
N PHE A 218 10.95 -4.88 -6.68
CA PHE A 218 11.11 -3.77 -7.63
C PHE A 218 12.50 -3.12 -7.57
N PHE A 219 13.09 -3.01 -6.38
CA PHE A 219 14.45 -2.53 -6.22
C PHE A 219 15.48 -3.40 -6.96
N ALA A 220 15.26 -4.72 -6.96
CA ALA A 220 16.16 -5.70 -7.58
C ALA A 220 15.87 -5.95 -9.07
N THR A 221 14.75 -5.44 -9.59
CA THR A 221 14.31 -5.62 -10.99
C THR A 221 15.39 -5.09 -11.96
N LYS A 222 15.70 -5.91 -12.97
CA LYS A 222 16.71 -5.64 -13.99
C LYS A 222 16.08 -5.21 -15.32
N GLY A 223 14.85 -5.63 -15.59
CA GLY A 223 14.16 -5.33 -16.84
C GLY A 223 12.65 -5.42 -16.72
N ASN A 224 11.94 -4.86 -17.71
CA ASN A 224 10.49 -4.94 -17.75
C ASN A 224 10.03 -6.37 -18.07
N GLY A 225 9.11 -6.90 -17.28
CA GLY A 225 8.58 -8.26 -17.41
C GLY A 225 9.44 -9.37 -16.80
N ASP A 226 10.50 -9.03 -16.07
CA ASP A 226 11.33 -10.03 -15.39
C ASP A 226 10.60 -10.68 -14.19
N PRO A 227 11.08 -11.81 -13.64
CA PRO A 227 10.43 -12.49 -12.53
C PRO A 227 10.36 -11.65 -11.25
N LEU A 228 11.28 -10.71 -11.07
CA LEU A 228 11.31 -9.80 -9.91
C LEU A 228 10.17 -8.78 -9.97
N LEU A 229 9.89 -8.24 -11.15
CA LEU A 229 8.74 -7.38 -11.39
C LEU A 229 7.44 -8.11 -11.03
N TRP A 230 7.24 -9.33 -11.54
CA TRP A 230 6.03 -10.09 -11.25
C TRP A 230 5.91 -10.51 -9.78
N THR A 231 7.02 -10.82 -9.13
CA THR A 231 7.05 -11.08 -7.68
C THR A 231 6.64 -9.82 -6.91
N GLY A 232 7.10 -8.66 -7.36
CA GLY A 232 6.73 -7.37 -6.78
C GLY A 232 5.24 -7.07 -6.94
N ILE A 233 4.71 -7.21 -8.15
CA ILE A 233 3.28 -7.04 -8.46
C ILE A 233 2.43 -7.99 -7.63
N ALA A 234 2.80 -9.28 -7.56
CA ALA A 234 2.08 -10.27 -6.77
C ALA A 234 2.06 -9.92 -5.28
N SER A 235 3.18 -9.44 -4.74
CA SER A 235 3.28 -9.01 -3.34
C SER A 235 2.39 -7.81 -3.04
N VAL A 236 2.33 -6.84 -3.94
CA VAL A 236 1.41 -5.69 -3.84
C VAL A 236 -0.06 -6.11 -3.94
N CYS A 237 -0.38 -7.08 -4.80
CA CYS A 237 -1.72 -7.65 -4.92
C CYS A 237 -2.15 -8.32 -3.61
N VAL A 238 -1.27 -9.15 -3.02
CA VAL A 238 -1.47 -9.73 -1.69
C VAL A 238 -1.67 -8.65 -0.63
N GLY A 239 -0.84 -7.59 -0.66
CA GLY A 239 -0.98 -6.43 0.22
C GLY A 239 -2.35 -5.77 0.11
N SER A 240 -2.86 -5.61 -1.12
CA SER A 240 -4.20 -5.07 -1.38
C SER A 240 -5.29 -5.97 -0.77
N VAL A 241 -5.22 -7.29 -0.95
CA VAL A 241 -6.16 -8.23 -0.30
C VAL A 241 -6.13 -8.09 1.22
N TYR A 242 -4.95 -7.92 1.83
CA TYR A 242 -4.83 -7.70 3.27
C TYR A 242 -5.37 -6.35 3.74
N PHE A 243 -5.20 -5.28 2.96
CA PHE A 243 -5.88 -4.02 3.24
C PHE A 243 -7.40 -4.20 3.25
N LEU A 244 -7.96 -4.95 2.29
CA LEU A 244 -9.39 -5.25 2.29
C LEU A 244 -9.82 -6.05 3.52
N PHE A 245 -9.07 -7.09 3.90
CA PHE A 245 -9.35 -7.87 5.11
C PHE A 245 -9.27 -7.04 6.39
N SER A 246 -8.40 -6.03 6.45
CA SER A 246 -8.34 -5.12 7.61
C SER A 246 -9.65 -4.36 7.82
N ILE A 247 -10.34 -4.00 6.74
CA ILE A 247 -11.64 -3.33 6.78
C ILE A 247 -12.76 -4.31 7.14
N LEU A 248 -12.71 -5.54 6.64
CA LEU A 248 -13.70 -6.58 6.94
C LEU A 248 -13.57 -7.14 8.37
N ALA A 249 -12.42 -6.93 9.01
CA ALA A 249 -12.16 -7.35 10.38
C ALA A 249 -12.84 -6.47 11.45
N VAL A 250 -13.58 -5.42 11.06
CA VAL A 250 -14.33 -4.58 12.01
C VAL A 250 -15.36 -5.45 12.76
N PRO A 251 -15.32 -5.48 14.11
CA PRO A 251 -16.25 -6.29 14.90
C PRO A 251 -17.71 -5.89 14.61
N ASN A 252 -18.54 -6.88 14.30
CA ASN A 252 -19.94 -6.67 13.98
C ASN A 252 -20.71 -6.45 15.31
N SER A 253 -20.95 -5.20 15.71
CA SER A 253 -21.63 -4.84 16.97
C SER A 253 -23.07 -5.37 17.11
N ARG A 254 -23.59 -6.09 16.10
CA ARG A 254 -24.89 -6.76 16.12
C ARG A 254 -24.85 -8.18 16.71
N SER A 255 -23.69 -8.84 16.74
CA SER A 255 -23.58 -10.23 17.21
C SER A 255 -23.44 -10.39 18.72
N ASP A 256 -23.11 -9.31 19.45
CA ASP A 256 -22.83 -9.35 20.90
C ASP A 256 -23.99 -8.86 21.77
N ARG A 257 -25.16 -8.56 21.20
CA ARG A 257 -26.36 -8.34 22.01
C ARG A 257 -26.90 -9.69 22.45
N LYS A 258 -26.50 -10.16 23.64
CA LYS A 258 -27.28 -11.17 24.37
C LYS A 258 -28.74 -10.68 24.41
N PRO A 259 -29.74 -11.51 24.06
CA PRO A 259 -31.13 -11.16 24.32
C PRO A 259 -31.29 -10.89 25.83
N PRO A 260 -32.14 -9.92 26.23
CA PRO A 260 -32.38 -9.65 27.63
C PRO A 260 -32.84 -10.96 28.30
N GLU A 261 -32.15 -11.35 29.37
CA GLU A 261 -32.60 -12.43 30.24
C GLU A 261 -34.03 -12.10 30.68
N GLN A 262 -34.97 -12.95 30.29
CA GLN A 262 -36.31 -12.91 30.86
C GLN A 262 -36.18 -13.31 32.32
N VAL A 263 -36.28 -12.31 33.21
CA VAL A 263 -36.46 -12.54 34.64
C VAL A 263 -37.86 -13.13 34.80
N SER A 264 -37.94 -14.42 35.08
CA SER A 264 -39.14 -15.13 35.54
C SER A 264 -39.23 -15.07 37.05
#